data_AF-A0A7S2A1J1-F1
#
_entry.id   AF-A0A7S2A1J1-F1
#
_cell.length_a   1.000
_cell.length_b   1.000
_cell.length_c   1.000
_cell.angle_alpha   90.00
_cell.angle_beta   90.00
_cell.angle_gamma   90.00
#
_symmetry.space_group_name_H-M   'P 1'
#
loop_
_entity.id
_entity.type
_entity.pdbx_description
1 polymer ?
#
loop_
_entity_poly.entity_id
_entity_poly.type
_entity_poly.pdbx_seq_one_letter_code
_entity_poly.pdbx_strand_id
1 'polypeptide(L)'
;SKRVHEIKNTMTITRPLLLLLGLSSLLLGPSSALLNAEETEVEVIGNPHATKETEHTSGDRDTCDSSSACEPKLLLSPHRIIRTRSVATQADTLVGVETKKVLGVPVPVYQFRQPARLSAAELPFKLILVSDIDSKVGLSEVPVDPKAASDSWFPGYRWSPVVCSACGNHVHVGWKFSRPDSGGFFYALIVEAKEKRRESIVMGALGALVGEAIDVGVRAPGWMISALAKA
;
A
#
# COMPACT_ATOMS: atom_id res chain seq x y z
N SER A 1 -26.26 3.34 -58.21
CA SER A 1 -27.42 2.57 -57.73
C SER A 1 -27.30 2.36 -56.22
N LYS A 2 -27.84 3.29 -55.42
CA LYS A 2 -28.87 3.07 -54.36
C LYS A 2 -28.61 1.88 -53.40
N ARG A 3 -28.31 2.16 -52.13
CA ARG A 3 -29.28 2.10 -51.01
C ARG A 3 -28.67 2.57 -49.68
N VAL A 4 -29.34 3.57 -49.12
CA VAL A 4 -29.25 4.08 -47.76
C VAL A 4 -30.17 3.22 -46.88
N HIS A 5 -29.74 2.81 -45.69
CA HIS A 5 -30.67 2.41 -44.63
C HIS A 5 -30.25 3.02 -43.29
N GLU A 6 -30.98 4.08 -42.97
CA GLU A 6 -31.08 4.77 -41.69
C GLU A 6 -32.12 4.02 -40.83
N ILE A 7 -31.76 3.62 -39.61
CA ILE A 7 -32.71 3.10 -38.62
C ILE A 7 -32.61 4.01 -37.39
N LYS A 8 -33.59 4.91 -37.28
CA LYS A 8 -33.89 5.71 -36.10
C LYS A 8 -34.83 4.90 -35.21
N ASN A 9 -34.40 4.56 -33.99
CA ASN A 9 -35.32 4.11 -32.94
C ASN A 9 -35.23 5.06 -31.76
N THR A 10 -36.20 5.97 -31.71
CA THR A 10 -36.49 6.88 -30.62
C THR A 10 -37.55 6.20 -29.74
N MET A 11 -37.22 5.88 -28.49
CA MET A 11 -38.22 5.38 -27.54
C MET A 11 -38.20 6.26 -26.28
N THR A 12 -39.05 7.28 -26.31
CA THR A 12 -39.42 8.12 -25.17
C THR A 12 -40.38 7.37 -24.26
N ILE A 13 -39.95 7.06 -23.03
CA ILE A 13 -40.84 6.58 -21.97
C ILE A 13 -40.91 7.67 -20.90
N THR A 14 -41.99 8.42 -20.96
CA THR A 14 -42.45 9.39 -19.98
C THR A 14 -43.04 8.63 -18.80
N ARG A 15 -42.58 8.86 -17.57
CA ARG A 15 -43.26 8.42 -16.35
C ARG A 15 -43.51 9.59 -15.40
N PRO A 16 -44.68 9.61 -14.73
CA PRO A 16 -45.19 10.79 -14.05
C PRO A 16 -44.54 11.04 -12.71
N LEU A 17 -44.39 12.33 -12.45
CA LEU A 17 -44.01 12.99 -11.21
C LEU A 17 -45.04 12.68 -10.11
N LEU A 18 -44.64 12.00 -9.05
CA LEU A 18 -45.44 11.86 -7.83
C LEU A 18 -44.71 12.59 -6.69
N LEU A 19 -45.16 13.83 -6.50
CA LEU A 19 -44.79 14.74 -5.42
C LEU A 19 -45.41 14.23 -4.11
N LEU A 20 -44.57 13.76 -3.19
CA LEU A 20 -44.93 13.58 -1.78
C LEU A 20 -44.08 14.54 -0.96
N LEU A 21 -44.70 15.70 -0.66
CA LEU A 21 -44.26 16.68 0.32
C LEU A 21 -44.43 16.09 1.73
N GLY A 22 -43.35 15.54 2.27
CA GLY A 22 -43.23 15.21 3.69
C GLY A 22 -42.34 16.25 4.38
N LEU A 23 -42.95 17.32 4.88
CA LEU A 23 -42.34 18.23 5.85
C LEU A 23 -42.07 17.44 7.15
N SER A 24 -40.80 17.27 7.50
CA SER A 24 -40.40 16.80 8.82
C SER A 24 -39.22 17.63 9.32
N SER A 25 -39.61 18.65 10.08
CA SER A 25 -38.99 19.17 11.30
C SER A 25 -37.46 19.17 11.41
N LEU A 26 -36.95 20.40 11.31
CA LEU A 26 -35.75 20.94 11.93
C LEU A 26 -35.55 20.42 13.38
N LEU A 27 -34.46 19.67 13.59
CA LEU A 27 -33.78 19.58 14.88
C LEU A 27 -32.30 19.89 14.65
N LEU A 28 -31.99 21.19 14.63
CA LEU A 28 -30.63 21.72 14.70
C LEU A 28 -30.12 21.56 16.14
N GLY A 29 -29.58 20.39 16.46
CA GLY A 29 -28.73 20.21 17.63
C GLY A 29 -27.29 20.62 17.28
N PRO A 30 -26.57 21.41 18.12
CA PRO A 30 -25.15 21.65 17.93
C PRO A 30 -24.39 20.40 18.33
N SER A 31 -24.33 19.41 17.43
CA SER A 31 -23.37 18.32 17.54
C SER A 31 -22.00 18.87 17.20
N SER A 32 -21.40 19.57 18.18
CA SER A 32 -19.95 19.65 18.33
C SER A 32 -19.44 18.24 18.62
N ALA A 33 -19.54 17.36 17.63
CA ALA A 33 -18.70 16.19 17.55
C ALA A 33 -17.30 16.75 17.35
N LEU A 34 -16.63 17.06 18.46
CA LEU A 34 -15.19 17.10 18.53
C LEU A 34 -14.75 15.72 18.04
N LEU A 35 -14.52 15.63 16.74
CA LEU A 35 -13.85 14.51 16.11
C LEU A 35 -12.50 14.44 16.82
N ASN A 36 -12.41 13.59 17.83
CA ASN A 36 -11.15 13.03 18.27
C ASN A 36 -10.60 12.30 17.06
N ALA A 37 -9.92 13.06 16.21
CA ALA A 37 -9.20 12.57 15.07
C ALA A 37 -8.07 11.73 15.65
N GLU A 38 -8.35 10.44 15.82
CA GLU A 38 -7.35 9.45 16.10
C GLU A 38 -6.27 9.58 15.04
N GLU A 39 -5.07 9.91 15.51
CA GLU A 39 -3.92 10.11 14.65
C GLU A 39 -3.31 8.75 14.42
N THR A 40 -3.62 8.15 13.26
CA THR A 40 -2.93 6.93 12.84
C THR A 40 -1.56 7.33 12.31
N GLU A 41 -0.52 6.68 12.82
CA GLU A 41 0.83 6.81 12.28
C GLU A 41 1.03 5.71 11.25
N VAL A 42 1.29 6.08 9.99
CA VAL A 42 1.64 5.11 8.95
C VAL A 42 3.12 5.24 8.65
N GLU A 43 3.85 4.14 8.77
CA GLU A 43 5.27 4.08 8.48
C GLU A 43 5.57 2.99 7.45
N VAL A 44 6.60 3.23 6.64
CA VAL A 44 7.12 2.22 5.71
C VAL A 44 7.95 1.22 6.52
N ILE A 45 7.67 -0.05 6.33
CA ILE A 45 8.33 -1.15 7.01
C ILE A 45 9.05 -2.06 6.00
N GLY A 46 9.97 -2.88 6.49
CA GLY A 46 10.49 -3.99 5.70
C GLY A 46 9.41 -5.05 5.47
N ASN A 47 9.66 -5.93 4.50
CA ASN A 47 8.81 -7.08 4.23
C ASN A 47 8.56 -7.89 5.52
N PRO A 48 7.33 -7.93 6.05
CA PRO A 48 7.04 -8.59 7.34
C PRO A 48 7.18 -10.11 7.24
N HIS A 49 7.23 -10.65 6.02
CA HIS A 49 7.40 -12.07 5.76
C HIS A 49 8.86 -12.46 5.47
N ALA A 50 9.81 -11.54 5.58
CA ALA A 50 11.22 -11.87 5.53
C ALA A 50 11.58 -12.68 6.78
N THR A 51 12.15 -13.88 6.60
CA THR A 51 12.66 -14.67 7.72
C THR A 51 13.75 -13.85 8.42
N LYS A 52 13.69 -13.76 9.76
CA LYS A 52 14.68 -13.06 10.61
C LYS A 52 16.06 -13.73 10.62
N GLU A 53 16.43 -14.45 9.56
CA GLU A 53 17.60 -15.33 9.49
C GLU A 53 18.94 -14.58 9.36
N THR A 54 19.01 -13.30 9.73
CA THR A 54 20.29 -12.56 9.66
C THR A 54 20.41 -11.47 10.72
N GLU A 55 19.89 -11.68 11.93
CA GLU A 55 20.56 -11.12 13.12
C GLU A 55 21.82 -11.96 13.41
N HIS A 56 22.76 -12.00 12.45
CA HIS A 56 24.10 -12.49 12.74
C HIS A 56 24.85 -11.41 13.50
N THR A 57 24.86 -11.59 14.81
CA THR A 57 25.90 -11.15 15.75
C THR A 57 27.28 -11.17 15.12
N SER A 58 27.79 -10.01 14.71
CA SER A 58 29.24 -9.79 14.62
C SER A 58 29.55 -8.31 14.80
N GLY A 59 29.66 -7.90 16.06
CA GLY A 59 30.96 -7.57 16.66
C GLY A 59 31.87 -6.50 16.04
N ASP A 60 31.56 -5.91 14.89
CA ASP A 60 32.36 -4.81 14.36
C ASP A 60 31.45 -3.63 14.02
N ARG A 61 31.49 -2.63 14.90
CA ARG A 61 30.89 -1.31 14.66
C ARG A 61 31.77 -0.58 13.65
N ASP A 62 31.81 -1.10 12.42
CA ASP A 62 32.30 -0.31 11.32
C ASP A 62 31.36 0.88 11.16
N THR A 63 31.97 2.05 11.27
CA THR A 63 31.30 3.33 11.46
C THR A 63 30.67 3.71 10.12
N CYS A 64 29.48 3.17 9.83
CA CYS A 64 28.73 3.57 8.66
C CYS A 64 28.35 5.03 8.82
N ASP A 65 28.98 5.89 8.00
CA ASP A 65 28.69 7.30 7.94
C ASP A 65 27.22 7.46 7.55
N SER A 66 26.40 7.85 8.52
CA SER A 66 24.92 7.74 8.50
C SER A 66 24.23 8.64 7.48
N SER A 67 25.00 9.39 6.68
CA SER A 67 24.51 10.32 5.67
C SER A 67 23.98 9.67 4.39
N SER A 68 24.24 8.37 4.15
CA SER A 68 23.75 7.64 2.97
C SER A 68 22.92 6.40 3.29
N ALA A 69 22.60 6.14 4.56
CA ALA A 69 21.81 4.98 4.95
C ALA A 69 20.34 5.22 4.63
N CYS A 70 19.73 4.31 3.86
CA CYS A 70 18.30 4.35 3.58
C CYS A 70 17.50 4.17 4.88
N GLU A 71 16.75 5.17 5.31
CA GLU A 71 15.81 5.07 6.43
C GLU A 71 14.40 4.87 5.87
N PRO A 72 13.77 3.68 6.02
CA PRO A 72 12.46 3.41 5.43
C PRO A 72 11.40 4.45 5.78
N LYS A 73 11.44 4.99 7.00
CA LYS A 73 10.51 6.02 7.49
C LYS A 73 10.54 7.30 6.66
N LEU A 74 11.69 7.62 6.06
CA LEU A 74 11.86 8.81 5.22
C LEU A 74 11.38 8.62 3.78
N LEU A 75 11.04 7.39 3.37
CA LEU A 75 10.53 7.09 2.03
C LEU A 75 9.12 7.65 1.79
N LEU A 76 8.37 7.95 2.85
CA LEU A 76 7.00 8.41 2.76
C LEU A 76 6.90 9.95 2.83
N SER A 77 6.81 10.60 1.67
CA SER A 77 6.51 12.02 1.58
C SER A 77 5.04 12.24 1.20
N PRO A 78 4.22 12.96 2.00
CA PRO A 78 2.80 13.17 1.72
C PRO A 78 2.50 13.74 0.32
N HIS A 79 3.41 14.55 -0.23
CA HIS A 79 3.26 15.18 -1.54
C HIS A 79 3.44 14.21 -2.71
N ARG A 80 4.10 13.07 -2.47
CA ARG A 80 4.36 12.04 -3.48
C ARG A 80 3.34 10.90 -3.44
N ILE A 81 2.42 10.90 -2.47
CA ILE A 81 1.40 9.85 -2.35
C ILE A 81 0.36 10.00 -3.47
N ILE A 82 0.12 8.91 -4.19
CA ILE A 82 -0.93 8.82 -5.20
C ILE A 82 -2.27 8.67 -4.48
N ARG A 83 -3.06 9.75 -4.46
CA ARG A 83 -4.36 9.82 -3.76
C ARG A 83 -5.56 9.53 -4.67
N THR A 84 -5.35 9.43 -5.97
CA THR A 84 -6.42 9.22 -6.94
C THR A 84 -7.00 7.81 -6.81
N ARG A 85 -8.34 7.72 -6.74
CA ARG A 85 -9.10 6.52 -6.34
C ARG A 85 -9.14 5.38 -7.37
N SER A 86 -8.31 5.38 -8.42
CA SER A 86 -8.46 4.45 -9.53
C SER A 86 -7.13 4.08 -10.19
N VAL A 87 -6.31 3.31 -9.48
CA VAL A 87 -5.35 2.45 -10.17
C VAL A 87 -6.06 1.11 -10.36
N ALA A 88 -6.14 0.62 -11.60
CA ALA A 88 -6.71 -0.69 -11.87
C ALA A 88 -5.88 -1.76 -11.14
N THR A 89 -6.54 -2.67 -10.43
CA THR A 89 -5.90 -3.77 -9.70
C THR A 89 -6.37 -5.11 -10.25
N GLN A 90 -5.55 -6.13 -10.09
CA GLN A 90 -5.92 -7.51 -10.39
C GLN A 90 -7.03 -7.98 -9.41
N ALA A 91 -8.07 -8.63 -9.93
CA ALA A 91 -9.31 -8.86 -9.19
C ALA A 91 -9.19 -9.87 -8.03
N ASP A 92 -8.25 -10.81 -8.11
CA ASP A 92 -8.01 -11.88 -7.13
C ASP A 92 -7.01 -11.49 -6.03
N THR A 93 -6.29 -10.37 -6.18
CA THR A 93 -5.22 -9.97 -5.24
C THR A 93 -5.61 -8.80 -4.34
N LEU A 94 -6.46 -7.87 -4.79
CA LEU A 94 -6.93 -6.77 -3.95
C LEU A 94 -8.00 -7.28 -2.96
N VAL A 95 -7.70 -7.18 -1.67
CA VAL A 95 -8.62 -7.50 -0.57
C VAL A 95 -9.50 -6.30 -0.24
N GLY A 96 -8.92 -5.09 -0.21
CA GLY A 96 -9.67 -3.87 0.11
C GLY A 96 -8.80 -2.62 0.08
N VAL A 97 -9.44 -1.47 0.28
CA VAL A 97 -8.76 -0.16 0.39
C VAL A 97 -9.29 0.55 1.62
N GLU A 98 -8.40 0.83 2.56
CA GLU A 98 -8.70 1.63 3.75
C GLU A 98 -8.22 3.07 3.54
N THR A 99 -8.84 4.03 4.22
CA THR A 99 -8.32 5.41 4.29
C THR A 99 -7.67 5.60 5.65
N LYS A 100 -6.37 5.90 5.67
CA LYS A 100 -5.62 6.26 6.88
C LYS A 100 -5.16 7.70 6.80
N LYS A 101 -4.73 8.28 7.92
CA LYS A 101 -4.13 9.62 7.93
C LYS A 101 -2.62 9.49 7.98
N VAL A 102 -1.91 10.30 7.20
CA VAL A 102 -0.46 10.47 7.26
C VAL A 102 -0.19 11.94 7.38
N LEU A 103 0.32 12.38 8.53
CA LEU A 103 0.51 13.79 8.85
C LEU A 103 -0.78 14.61 8.61
N GLY A 104 -1.92 14.05 9.05
CA GLY A 104 -3.25 14.64 8.89
C GLY A 104 -3.87 14.51 7.49
N VAL A 105 -3.12 14.06 6.48
CA VAL A 105 -3.60 13.89 5.11
C VAL A 105 -4.26 12.52 4.95
N PRO A 106 -5.52 12.43 4.46
CA PRO A 106 -6.13 11.14 4.16
C PRO A 106 -5.45 10.47 2.95
N VAL A 107 -5.01 9.24 3.13
CA VAL A 107 -4.29 8.44 2.13
C VAL A 107 -4.93 7.06 1.98
N PRO A 108 -5.01 6.53 0.75
CA PRO A 108 -5.45 5.16 0.54
C PRO A 108 -4.35 4.16 0.93
N VAL A 109 -4.69 3.20 1.78
CA VAL A 109 -3.88 2.03 2.10
C VAL A 109 -4.52 0.82 1.44
N TYR A 110 -3.82 0.26 0.47
CA TYR A 110 -4.28 -0.90 -0.28
C TYR A 110 -3.92 -2.17 0.47
N GLN A 111 -4.88 -3.07 0.60
CA GLN A 111 -4.67 -4.39 1.19
C GLN A 111 -4.62 -5.40 0.06
N PHE A 112 -3.43 -5.95 -0.17
CA PHE A 112 -3.21 -7.00 -1.15
C PHE A 112 -2.94 -8.33 -0.46
N ARG A 113 -3.25 -9.41 -1.15
CA ARG A 113 -2.72 -10.75 -0.86
C ARG A 113 -1.90 -11.23 -2.04
N GLN A 114 -0.82 -11.95 -1.76
CA GLN A 114 -0.08 -12.64 -2.79
C GLN A 114 -0.98 -13.72 -3.41
N PRO A 115 -1.05 -13.86 -4.74
CA PRO A 115 -1.88 -14.89 -5.33
C PRO A 115 -1.31 -16.29 -5.04
N ALA A 116 -2.21 -17.27 -4.83
CA ALA A 116 -1.86 -18.67 -4.55
C ALA A 116 -0.86 -19.29 -5.53
N ARG A 117 -0.84 -18.83 -6.79
CA ARG A 117 0.11 -19.29 -7.83
C ARG A 117 1.57 -18.93 -7.56
N LEU A 118 1.82 -17.89 -6.73
CA LEU A 118 3.16 -17.46 -6.34
C LEU A 118 3.54 -17.95 -4.93
N SER A 119 2.56 -18.05 -4.03
CA SER A 119 2.74 -18.60 -2.69
C SER A 119 1.43 -19.19 -2.19
N ALA A 120 1.45 -20.46 -1.80
CA ALA A 120 0.27 -21.15 -1.25
C ALA A 120 -0.25 -20.49 0.05
N ALA A 121 0.59 -19.72 0.74
CA ALA A 121 0.24 -19.01 1.96
C ALA A 121 -0.52 -17.69 1.72
N GLU A 122 -0.63 -17.24 0.47
CA GLU A 122 -1.33 -16.00 0.08
C GLU A 122 -1.00 -14.78 0.95
N LEU A 123 0.30 -14.55 1.14
CA LEU A 123 0.83 -13.57 2.12
C LEU A 123 0.20 -12.18 1.97
N PRO A 124 -0.35 -11.58 3.05
CA PRO A 124 -0.98 -10.27 3.01
C PRO A 124 0.03 -9.13 3.06
N PHE A 125 -0.27 -8.03 2.37
CA PHE A 125 0.51 -6.80 2.35
C PHE A 125 -0.40 -5.57 2.44
N LYS A 126 0.04 -4.57 3.20
CA LYS A 126 -0.55 -3.23 3.21
C LYS A 126 0.38 -2.30 2.46
N LEU A 127 -0.14 -1.61 1.45
CA LEU A 127 0.66 -0.80 0.53
C LEU A 127 0.16 0.64 0.46
N ILE A 128 1.09 1.58 0.36
CA ILE A 128 0.84 2.94 -0.13
C ILE A 128 1.52 3.13 -1.47
N LEU A 129 0.80 3.75 -2.41
CA LEU A 129 1.33 4.08 -3.72
C LEU A 129 1.96 5.47 -3.69
N VAL A 130 3.20 5.58 -4.15
CA VAL A 130 3.93 6.85 -4.27
C VAL A 130 4.43 7.02 -5.70
N SER A 131 4.32 8.24 -6.24
CA SER A 131 4.69 8.53 -7.63
C SER A 131 6.18 8.44 -7.87
N ASP A 132 6.98 8.77 -6.86
CA ASP A 132 8.43 8.80 -6.95
C ASP A 132 9.06 8.76 -5.55
N ILE A 133 10.34 8.39 -5.44
CA ILE A 133 11.13 8.38 -4.20
C ILE A 133 12.39 9.20 -4.47
N ASP A 134 12.91 9.91 -3.46
CA ASP A 134 14.16 10.66 -3.67
C ASP A 134 15.30 9.68 -4.00
N SER A 135 15.91 9.88 -5.17
CA SER A 135 17.06 9.12 -5.67
C SER A 135 18.24 9.03 -4.69
N LYS A 136 18.32 9.94 -3.72
CA LYS A 136 19.39 9.96 -2.70
C LYS A 136 19.21 8.91 -1.61
N VAL A 137 18.05 8.26 -1.51
CA VAL A 137 17.69 7.40 -0.37
C VAL A 137 18.23 5.96 -0.51
N GLY A 138 19.28 5.72 -1.30
CA GLY A 138 19.93 4.40 -1.37
C GLY A 138 18.97 3.24 -1.72
N LEU A 139 17.98 3.51 -2.58
CA LEU A 139 16.99 2.53 -3.02
C LEU A 139 17.48 1.85 -4.31
N SER A 140 17.51 0.52 -4.30
CA SER A 140 17.94 -0.29 -5.43
C SER A 140 16.81 -1.20 -5.91
N GLU A 141 16.62 -1.26 -7.23
CA GLU A 141 15.68 -2.18 -7.87
C GLU A 141 16.35 -3.54 -8.06
N VAL A 142 15.65 -4.62 -7.69
CA VAL A 142 16.11 -5.99 -7.95
C VAL A 142 15.58 -6.43 -9.31
N PRO A 143 16.45 -6.88 -10.23
CA PRO A 143 16.01 -7.34 -11.55
C PRO A 143 15.15 -8.60 -11.43
N VAL A 144 14.06 -8.64 -12.21
CA VAL A 144 13.14 -9.78 -12.31
C VAL A 144 13.02 -10.18 -13.76
N ASP A 145 12.86 -11.49 -14.01
CA ASP A 145 12.54 -12.00 -15.33
C ASP A 145 11.29 -11.28 -15.89
N PRO A 146 11.31 -10.75 -17.13
CA PRO A 146 10.19 -9.97 -17.67
C PRO A 146 8.86 -10.71 -17.74
N LYS A 147 8.87 -12.04 -17.89
CA LYS A 147 7.65 -12.86 -17.93
C LYS A 147 7.06 -12.97 -16.52
N ALA A 148 7.89 -13.20 -15.51
CA ALA A 148 7.47 -13.18 -14.11
C ALA A 148 6.98 -11.79 -13.67
N ALA A 149 7.70 -10.74 -14.05
CA ALA A 149 7.35 -9.35 -13.73
C ALA A 149 6.01 -8.90 -14.34
N SER A 150 5.55 -9.56 -15.41
CA SER A 150 4.26 -9.27 -16.05
C SER A 150 3.06 -9.81 -15.26
N ASP A 151 3.30 -10.71 -14.29
CA ASP A 151 2.29 -11.18 -13.36
C ASP A 151 2.10 -10.16 -12.21
N SER A 152 1.43 -9.05 -12.54
CA SER A 152 1.39 -7.84 -11.72
C SER A 152 0.04 -7.59 -11.07
N TRP A 153 0.06 -7.14 -9.80
CA TRP A 153 -1.13 -6.63 -9.09
C TRP A 153 -1.79 -5.43 -9.77
N PHE A 154 -1.04 -4.72 -10.62
CA PHE A 154 -1.53 -3.58 -11.40
C PHE A 154 -1.42 -3.94 -12.89
N PRO A 155 -2.54 -4.28 -13.55
CA PRO A 155 -2.53 -4.68 -14.97
C PRO A 155 -1.88 -3.63 -15.87
N GLY A 156 -1.03 -4.09 -16.79
CA GLY A 156 -0.26 -3.23 -17.70
C GLY A 156 1.05 -2.68 -17.13
N TYR A 157 1.39 -3.00 -15.88
CA TYR A 157 2.69 -2.70 -15.28
C TYR A 157 3.52 -3.98 -15.10
N ARG A 158 4.84 -3.82 -15.13
CA ARG A 158 5.80 -4.82 -14.66
C ARG A 158 6.33 -4.43 -13.29
N TRP A 159 6.49 -5.41 -12.40
CA TRP A 159 6.99 -5.18 -11.05
C TRP A 159 8.47 -5.57 -10.89
N SER A 160 9.17 -4.83 -10.05
CA SER A 160 10.52 -5.15 -9.56
C SER A 160 10.56 -4.88 -8.06
N PRO A 161 11.10 -5.79 -7.21
CA PRO A 161 11.31 -5.51 -5.80
C PRO A 161 12.23 -4.30 -5.64
N VAL A 162 11.96 -3.48 -4.63
CA VAL A 162 12.83 -2.38 -4.24
C VAL A 162 13.38 -2.61 -2.84
N VAL A 163 14.69 -2.46 -2.74
CA VAL A 163 15.47 -2.75 -1.55
C VAL A 163 16.14 -1.47 -1.08
N CYS A 164 15.96 -1.19 0.19
CA CYS A 164 16.54 -0.09 0.93
C CYS A 164 17.89 -0.56 1.50
N SER A 165 18.99 0.08 1.09
CA SER A 165 20.34 -0.24 1.57
C SER A 165 20.69 0.62 2.78
N ALA A 166 20.86 0.00 3.94
CA ALA A 166 21.24 0.66 5.18
C ALA A 166 22.36 -0.11 5.87
N CYS A 167 23.57 0.46 5.90
CA CYS A 167 24.70 -0.03 6.69
C CYS A 167 25.00 -1.53 6.48
N GLY A 168 25.12 -1.98 5.23
CA GLY A 168 25.38 -3.38 4.88
C GLY A 168 24.15 -4.30 4.90
N ASN A 169 22.98 -3.78 5.32
CA ASN A 169 21.72 -4.52 5.27
C ASN A 169 20.85 -4.08 4.11
N HIS A 170 20.14 -5.05 3.54
CA HIS A 170 19.22 -4.88 2.42
C HIS A 170 17.80 -5.20 2.88
N VAL A 171 16.96 -4.17 3.00
CA VAL A 171 15.57 -4.32 3.45
C VAL A 171 14.64 -4.19 2.26
N HIS A 172 13.90 -5.24 1.92
CA HIS A 172 12.83 -5.16 0.91
C HIS A 172 11.68 -4.30 1.44
N VAL A 173 11.46 -3.12 0.84
CA VAL A 173 10.48 -2.11 1.31
C VAL A 173 9.26 -1.99 0.39
N GLY A 174 9.21 -2.75 -0.71
CA GLY A 174 8.08 -2.76 -1.63
C GLY A 174 8.48 -3.05 -3.06
N TRP A 175 7.72 -2.53 -4.02
CA TRP A 175 7.94 -2.78 -5.45
C TRP A 175 7.86 -1.49 -6.25
N LYS A 176 8.66 -1.41 -7.32
CA LYS A 176 8.45 -0.45 -8.40
C LYS A 176 7.60 -1.10 -9.48
N PHE A 177 6.60 -0.37 -9.95
CA PHE A 177 5.74 -0.75 -11.06
C PHE A 177 6.03 0.16 -12.25
N SER A 178 6.46 -0.41 -13.37
CA SER A 178 6.82 0.34 -14.58
C SER A 178 5.96 -0.08 -15.78
N ARG A 179 5.46 0.88 -16.55
CA ARG A 179 4.75 0.63 -17.82
C ARG A 179 5.76 0.51 -18.95
N PRO A 180 5.82 -0.64 -19.65
CA PRO A 180 6.74 -0.81 -20.76
C PRO A 180 6.47 0.17 -21.92
N ASP A 181 5.20 0.50 -22.17
CA ASP A 181 4.81 1.26 -23.37
C ASP A 181 4.92 2.78 -23.22
N SER A 182 4.78 3.30 -22.00
CA SER A 182 4.70 4.75 -21.76
C SER A 182 5.83 5.30 -20.89
N GLY A 183 6.70 4.44 -20.35
CA GLY A 183 7.76 4.82 -19.41
C GLY A 183 7.27 5.32 -18.05
N GLY A 184 5.94 5.32 -17.80
CA GLY A 184 5.37 5.76 -16.53
C GLY A 184 5.63 4.73 -15.42
N PHE A 185 5.88 5.19 -14.20
CA PHE A 185 6.13 4.32 -13.05
C PHE A 185 5.55 4.88 -11.76
N PHE A 186 5.47 4.02 -10.75
CA PHE A 186 5.23 4.38 -9.36
C PHE A 186 5.83 3.30 -8.44
N TYR A 187 5.89 3.57 -7.14
CA TYR A 187 6.28 2.59 -6.14
C TYR A 187 5.08 2.21 -5.27
N ALA A 188 4.98 0.94 -4.90
CA ALA A 188 4.07 0.47 -3.85
C ALA A 188 4.91 0.07 -2.64
N LEU A 189 4.90 0.91 -1.62
CA LEU A 189 5.69 0.73 -0.40
C LEU A 189 4.90 -0.07 0.63
N ILE A 190 5.56 -1.02 1.28
CA ILE A 190 5.00 -1.82 2.37
C ILE A 190 4.88 -0.93 3.59
N VAL A 191 3.68 -0.85 4.16
CA VAL A 191 3.41 0.01 5.31
C VAL A 191 2.76 -0.72 6.45
N GLU A 192 2.96 -0.21 7.64
CA GLU A 192 2.18 -0.54 8.82
C GLU A 192 1.47 0.72 9.33
N ALA A 193 0.20 0.56 9.71
CA ALA A 193 -0.58 1.63 10.31
C ALA A 193 -0.70 1.32 11.81
N LYS A 194 -0.07 2.14 12.64
CA LYS A 194 -0.15 2.07 14.10
C LYS A 194 -1.20 3.05 14.59
N GLU A 195 -2.19 2.52 15.31
CA GLU A 195 -3.13 3.35 16.03
C GLU A 195 -2.41 3.94 17.24
N LYS A 196 -2.05 5.23 17.13
CA LYS A 196 -1.54 5.95 18.29
C LYS A 196 -2.76 6.31 19.13
N ARG A 197 -3.18 5.35 19.97
CA ARG A 197 -4.17 5.62 20.99
C ARG A 197 -3.60 6.75 21.84
N ARG A 198 -4.12 7.96 21.69
CA ARG A 198 -3.91 9.00 22.69
C ARG A 198 -4.41 8.37 23.97
N GLU A 199 -3.50 8.06 24.90
CA GLU A 199 -3.89 7.80 26.28
C GLU A 199 -4.62 9.04 26.75
N SER A 200 -5.94 9.03 26.59
CA SER A 200 -6.79 9.96 27.30
C SER A 200 -6.50 9.69 28.75
N ILE A 201 -5.91 10.68 29.42
CA ILE A 201 -5.78 10.78 30.87
C ILE A 201 -7.21 10.88 31.45
N VAL A 202 -8.02 9.84 31.28
CA VAL A 202 -9.36 9.67 31.86
C VAL A 202 -9.60 8.16 31.97
N MET A 203 -9.62 7.70 33.22
CA MET A 203 -9.98 6.37 33.71
C MET A 203 -8.98 5.22 33.52
N GLY A 204 -8.25 4.96 34.61
CA GLY A 204 -7.66 3.66 34.87
C GLY A 204 -8.69 2.56 35.14
N ALA A 205 -8.16 1.34 35.18
CA ALA A 205 -8.78 0.12 35.70
C ALA A 205 -10.01 -0.41 34.93
N LEU A 206 -9.79 -1.06 33.79
CA LEU A 206 -10.42 -2.32 33.34
C LEU A 206 -10.17 -2.49 31.84
N GLY A 207 -9.20 -3.31 31.45
CA GLY A 207 -9.01 -3.59 30.01
C GLY A 207 -7.66 -4.14 29.61
N ALA A 208 -7.00 -4.90 30.49
CA ALA A 208 -5.89 -5.76 30.10
C ALA A 208 -6.46 -7.16 29.92
N LEU A 209 -6.92 -7.49 28.71
CA LEU A 209 -7.07 -8.87 28.25
C LEU A 209 -7.34 -8.91 26.74
N VAL A 210 -6.58 -9.80 26.09
CA VAL A 210 -6.70 -10.31 24.71
C VAL A 210 -5.88 -9.59 23.64
N GLY A 211 -4.80 -10.26 23.25
CA GLY A 211 -4.04 -10.05 22.03
C GLY A 211 -3.10 -11.22 21.81
N GLU A 212 -3.64 -12.37 21.37
CA GLU A 212 -2.82 -13.50 20.92
C GLU A 212 -2.18 -13.18 19.56
N ALA A 213 -0.86 -13.29 19.52
CA ALA A 213 -0.06 -13.16 18.31
C ALA A 213 -0.02 -14.52 17.59
N ILE A 214 -0.57 -14.59 16.38
CA ILE A 214 -0.32 -15.70 15.45
C ILE A 214 0.94 -15.33 14.68
N ASP A 215 2.06 -15.94 15.03
CA ASP A 215 3.32 -15.88 14.28
C ASP A 215 3.40 -17.13 13.39
N VAL A 216 3.22 -16.95 12.08
CA VAL A 216 3.43 -18.00 11.07
C VAL A 216 4.18 -17.37 9.90
N GLY A 217 5.52 -17.38 9.98
CA GLY A 217 6.40 -17.02 8.87
C GLY A 217 6.61 -18.19 7.92
N VAL A 218 6.36 -17.99 6.63
CA VAL A 218 6.74 -18.93 5.56
C VAL A 218 8.03 -18.44 4.89
N ARG A 219 8.92 -19.39 4.58
CA ARG A 219 10.24 -19.19 3.97
C ARG A 219 10.19 -18.25 2.75
N ALA A 220 11.10 -17.27 2.70
CA ALA A 220 11.28 -16.43 1.52
C ALA A 220 11.58 -17.32 0.28
N PRO A 221 10.96 -17.05 -0.88
CA PRO A 221 11.20 -17.84 -2.08
C PRO A 221 12.68 -17.84 -2.47
N GLY A 222 13.25 -19.01 -2.79
CA GLY A 222 14.68 -19.15 -3.09
C GLY A 222 15.19 -18.30 -4.26
N TRP A 223 14.30 -17.84 -5.15
CA TRP A 223 14.65 -16.91 -6.22
C TRP A 223 15.07 -15.53 -5.70
N MET A 224 14.47 -15.06 -4.60
CA MET A 224 14.81 -13.78 -3.98
C MET A 224 16.21 -13.82 -3.36
N ILE A 225 16.57 -14.94 -2.75
CA ILE A 225 17.90 -15.17 -2.14
C ILE A 225 18.98 -15.24 -3.23
N SER A 226 18.67 -15.89 -4.36
CA SER A 226 19.62 -16.05 -5.47
C SER A 226 19.89 -14.76 -6.26
N ALA A 227 18.94 -13.82 -6.26
CA ALA A 227 19.09 -12.51 -6.91
C ALA A 227 19.98 -11.55 -6.09
N LEU A 228 19.96 -11.67 -4.76
CA LEU A 228 20.80 -10.86 -3.87
C LEU A 228 22.27 -11.29 -3.87
N ALA A 229 22.57 -12.57 -4.15
CA ALA A 229 23.94 -13.07 -4.20
C ALA A 229 24.73 -12.71 -5.49
N LYS A 230 24.11 -11.97 -6.43
CA LYS A 230 24.70 -11.60 -7.72
C LYS A 230 24.77 -10.09 -7.99
N ALA A 231 24.39 -9.26 -7.02
CA ALA A 231 24.60 -7.82 -7.03
C ALA A 231 25.89 -7.49 -6.24
#